data_AF-A0A6I3BQS4-F1
#
_entry.id   AF-A0A6I3BQS4-F1
#
_cell.length_a   1.000
_cell.length_b   1.000
_cell.length_c   1.000
_cell.angle_alpha   90.00
_cell.angle_beta   90.00
_cell.angle_gamma   90.00
#
_symmetry.space_group_name_H-M   'P 1'
#
loop_
_entity.id
_entity.type
_entity.pdbx_description
1 polymer ?
#
loop_
_entity_poly.entity_id
_entity_poly.type
_entity_poly.pdbx_seq_one_letter_code
_entity_poly.pdbx_strand_id
1 'polypeptide(L)'
;MNVAIRCATSSGVCPPSVKVRTEMKGFMRELAAAEIGDTFNFYRHGDRAPLLRDRLTRYLDERQGASVLLVAEAPGYRGARISGLPLTSERQVSGDGPAEATATIVHRVLAELGVGDDVLLWNVVPTHPGSATSNRRPTGSEIAEGVQFARQLARGRIVIPVGRVAHAAFGGHYVRHPSRGGAATFRAGIEKLLCG
;
A
#
# COMPACT_ATOMS: atom_id res chain seq x y z
N MET A 1 -25.58 48.69 31.36
CA MET A 1 -25.19 47.99 30.12
C MET A 1 -23.69 47.76 30.17
N ASN A 2 -23.25 46.51 30.31
CA ASN A 2 -21.89 46.06 29.98
C ASN A 2 -21.90 44.53 29.94
N VAL A 3 -22.06 43.98 28.74
CA VAL A 3 -21.91 42.55 28.48
C VAL A 3 -20.43 42.32 28.13
N ALA A 4 -19.69 41.75 29.07
CA ALA A 4 -18.34 41.27 28.82
C ALA A 4 -18.41 40.00 27.97
N ILE A 5 -18.12 40.13 26.67
CA ILE A 5 -17.85 38.98 25.80
C ILE A 5 -16.49 38.41 26.22
N ARG A 6 -16.51 37.30 26.96
CA ARG A 6 -15.31 36.48 27.14
C ARG A 6 -15.15 35.60 25.90
N CYS A 7 -14.16 35.96 25.09
CA CYS A 7 -13.63 35.18 24.00
C CYS A 7 -13.18 33.80 24.54
N ALA A 8 -13.91 32.74 24.18
CA ALA A 8 -13.47 31.37 24.43
C ALA A 8 -12.35 31.04 23.44
N THR A 9 -11.11 31.02 23.93
CA THR A 9 -9.98 30.42 23.22
C THR A 9 -10.22 28.91 23.14
N SER A 10 -10.76 28.45 22.01
CA SER A 10 -10.83 27.03 21.67
C SER A 10 -9.42 26.52 21.40
N SER A 11 -8.79 25.93 22.41
CA SER A 11 -7.66 25.02 22.21
C SER A 11 -8.21 23.76 21.53
N GLY A 12 -8.31 23.81 20.20
CA GLY A 12 -8.87 22.76 19.37
C GLY A 12 -8.01 21.50 19.37
N VAL A 13 -8.25 20.60 20.32
CA VAL A 13 -7.78 19.22 20.25
C VAL A 13 -8.80 18.44 19.45
N CYS A 14 -8.52 18.18 18.17
CA CYS A 14 -9.35 17.31 17.36
C CYS A 14 -9.38 15.89 17.96
N PRO A 15 -10.54 15.19 17.93
CA PRO A 15 -10.59 13.79 18.31
C PRO A 15 -9.59 12.94 17.50
N PRO A 16 -9.02 11.87 18.07
CA PRO A 16 -8.03 11.04 17.39
C PRO A 16 -8.55 10.50 16.04
N SER A 17 -9.84 10.17 15.95
CA SER A 17 -10.50 9.75 14.70
C SER A 17 -10.52 10.84 13.61
N VAL A 18 -10.68 12.11 13.99
CA VAL A 18 -10.65 13.26 13.06
C VAL A 18 -9.22 13.53 12.58
N LYS A 19 -8.23 13.38 13.47
CA LYS A 19 -6.81 13.54 13.13
C LYS A 19 -6.35 12.48 12.13
N VAL A 20 -6.63 11.20 12.37
CA VAL A 20 -6.29 10.08 11.47
C VAL A 20 -6.92 10.28 10.08
N ARG A 21 -8.21 10.66 10.02
CA ARG A 21 -8.89 10.95 8.75
C ARG A 21 -8.26 12.12 7.99
N THR A 22 -7.76 13.14 8.71
CA THR A 22 -7.09 14.30 8.12
C THR A 22 -5.71 13.93 7.58
N GLU A 23 -4.95 13.11 8.31
CA GLU A 23 -3.67 12.56 7.89
C GLU A 23 -3.82 11.69 6.63
N MET A 24 -4.83 10.82 6.59
CA MET A 24 -5.10 9.97 5.42
C MET A 24 -5.45 10.79 4.17
N LYS A 25 -6.27 11.84 4.31
CA LYS A 25 -6.55 12.78 3.22
C LYS A 25 -5.31 13.52 2.76
N GLY A 26 -4.38 13.82 3.67
CA GLY A 26 -3.06 14.38 3.35
C GLY A 26 -2.25 13.41 2.50
N PHE A 27 -2.06 12.19 3.00
CA PHE A 27 -1.34 11.11 2.33
C PHE A 27 -1.87 10.86 0.91
N MET A 28 -3.19 10.76 0.75
CA MET A 28 -3.80 10.52 -0.55
C MET A 28 -3.63 11.68 -1.54
N ARG A 29 -3.64 12.94 -1.06
CA ARG A 29 -3.35 14.10 -1.91
C ARG A 29 -1.89 14.10 -2.36
N GLU A 30 -0.96 13.79 -1.46
CA GLU A 30 0.47 13.68 -1.77
C GLU A 30 0.71 12.58 -2.82
N LEU A 31 0.16 11.38 -2.61
CA LEU A 31 0.31 10.26 -3.54
C LEU A 31 -0.31 10.56 -4.91
N ALA A 32 -1.49 11.20 -4.95
CA ALA A 32 -2.14 11.57 -6.20
C ALA A 32 -1.43 12.71 -6.94
N ALA A 33 -0.63 13.53 -6.26
CA ALA A 33 0.16 14.57 -6.89
C ALA A 33 1.56 14.09 -7.29
N ALA A 34 2.04 13.00 -6.70
CA ALA A 34 3.41 12.51 -6.87
C ALA A 34 3.77 12.21 -8.32
N GLU A 35 4.98 12.63 -8.70
CA GLU A 35 5.70 12.22 -9.90
C GLU A 35 6.88 11.38 -9.43
N ILE A 36 6.92 10.11 -9.85
CA ILE A 36 7.94 9.14 -9.45
C ILE A 36 8.58 8.61 -10.72
N GLY A 37 9.71 9.18 -11.13
CA GLY A 37 10.35 8.92 -12.43
C GLY A 37 9.36 8.81 -13.60
N ASP A 38 9.53 7.78 -14.44
CA ASP A 38 8.69 7.52 -15.62
C ASP A 38 7.50 6.60 -15.32
N THR A 39 7.16 6.41 -14.04
CA THR A 39 6.08 5.51 -13.65
C THR A 39 4.70 6.11 -13.95
N PHE A 40 3.74 5.24 -14.29
CA PHE A 40 2.36 5.66 -14.46
C PHE A 40 1.66 5.78 -13.11
N ASN A 41 1.37 7.01 -12.69
CA ASN A 41 0.56 7.29 -11.50
C ASN A 41 -0.94 7.18 -11.80
N PHE A 42 -1.48 5.98 -11.62
CA PHE A 42 -2.91 5.68 -11.82
C PHE A 42 -3.83 6.26 -10.72
N TYR A 43 -3.28 6.88 -9.67
CA TYR A 43 -4.05 7.70 -8.72
C TYR A 43 -4.21 9.15 -9.18
N ARG A 44 -3.36 9.60 -10.10
CA ARG A 44 -3.41 10.94 -10.72
C ARG A 44 -4.15 10.91 -12.05
N HIS A 45 -3.82 9.94 -12.90
CA HIS A 45 -4.17 9.94 -14.32
C HIS A 45 -5.19 8.86 -14.68
N GLY A 46 -6.00 9.15 -15.71
CA GLY A 46 -7.00 8.26 -16.28
C GLY A 46 -8.36 8.34 -15.59
N ASP A 47 -9.40 7.90 -16.30
CA ASP A 47 -10.80 8.07 -15.89
C ASP A 47 -11.15 7.36 -14.57
N ARG A 48 -10.40 6.31 -14.24
CA ARG A 48 -10.59 5.55 -12.99
C ARG A 48 -9.90 6.17 -11.79
N ALA A 49 -9.05 7.19 -11.95
CA ALA A 49 -8.27 7.74 -10.84
C ALA A 49 -9.11 8.14 -9.61
N PRO A 50 -10.31 8.77 -9.74
CA PRO A 50 -11.19 9.01 -8.58
C PRO A 50 -11.58 7.73 -7.85
N LEU A 51 -12.06 6.72 -8.58
CA LEU A 51 -12.42 5.41 -8.02
C LEU A 51 -11.23 4.74 -7.31
N LEU A 52 -10.04 4.81 -7.90
CA LEU A 52 -8.84 4.17 -7.34
C LEU A 52 -8.40 4.86 -6.04
N ARG A 53 -8.52 6.19 -5.96
CA ARG A 53 -8.27 6.94 -4.72
C ARG A 53 -9.29 6.59 -3.64
N ASP A 54 -10.56 6.46 -3.99
CA ASP A 54 -11.61 6.09 -3.03
C ASP A 54 -11.40 4.67 -2.48
N ARG A 55 -11.08 3.71 -3.36
CA ARG A 55 -10.73 2.34 -2.97
C ARG A 55 -9.53 2.32 -2.03
N LEU A 56 -8.46 3.00 -2.40
CA LEU A 56 -7.25 3.04 -1.58
C LEU A 56 -7.49 3.71 -0.22
N THR A 57 -8.25 4.81 -0.19
CA THR A 57 -8.60 5.51 1.05
C THR A 57 -9.37 4.60 1.98
N ARG A 58 -10.38 3.88 1.48
CA ARG A 58 -11.15 2.92 2.29
C ARG A 58 -10.27 1.79 2.80
N TYR A 59 -9.45 1.20 1.93
CA TYR A 59 -8.53 0.12 2.30
C TYR A 59 -7.58 0.55 3.43
N LEU A 60 -6.99 1.74 3.33
CA LEU A 60 -6.10 2.27 4.35
C LEU A 60 -6.84 2.59 5.65
N ASP A 61 -8.09 3.04 5.61
CA ASP A 61 -8.94 3.27 6.79
C ASP A 61 -9.27 1.95 7.51
N GLU A 62 -9.67 0.93 6.75
CA GLU A 62 -9.99 -0.42 7.26
C GLU A 62 -8.75 -1.12 7.87
N ARG A 63 -7.55 -0.80 7.37
CA ARG A 63 -6.28 -1.39 7.82
C ARG A 63 -5.48 -0.49 8.76
N GLN A 64 -6.08 0.52 9.38
CA GLN A 64 -5.39 1.37 10.36
C GLN A 64 -4.81 0.55 11.54
N GLY A 65 -5.53 -0.47 12.00
CA GLY A 65 -5.12 -1.33 13.10
C GLY A 65 -4.09 -2.41 12.76
N ALA A 66 -3.76 -2.60 11.47
CA ALA A 66 -2.80 -3.62 11.04
C ALA A 66 -1.41 -3.34 11.65
N SER A 67 -0.88 -4.31 12.38
CA SER A 67 0.42 -4.23 13.06
C SER A 67 1.59 -4.54 12.13
N VAL A 68 1.33 -5.16 10.98
CA VAL A 68 2.33 -5.58 10.01
C VAL A 68 2.16 -4.79 8.71
N LEU A 69 3.27 -4.36 8.12
CA LEU A 69 3.35 -3.82 6.76
C LEU A 69 4.12 -4.80 5.87
N LEU A 70 3.42 -5.47 4.95
CA LEU A 70 4.03 -6.32 3.94
C LEU A 70 4.28 -5.50 2.66
N VAL A 71 5.55 -5.27 2.32
CA VAL A 71 5.94 -4.35 1.24
C VAL A 71 6.56 -5.09 0.06
N ALA A 72 5.97 -5.01 -1.13
CA ALA A 72 6.55 -5.54 -2.36
C ALA A 72 7.20 -4.46 -3.25
N GLU A 73 7.70 -4.82 -4.42
CA GLU A 73 8.45 -3.92 -5.31
C GLU A 73 7.58 -2.79 -5.88
N ALA A 74 6.60 -3.14 -6.73
CA ALA A 74 5.76 -2.19 -7.43
C ALA A 74 4.47 -2.86 -7.96
N PRO A 75 3.40 -2.09 -8.23
CA PRO A 75 2.23 -2.52 -8.98
C PRO A 75 2.57 -3.19 -10.32
N GLY A 76 1.98 -4.34 -10.60
CA GLY A 76 2.02 -4.93 -11.95
C GLY A 76 0.88 -4.43 -12.85
N TYR A 77 1.06 -4.55 -14.18
CA TYR A 77 0.13 -4.03 -15.20
C TYR A 77 -1.28 -4.65 -15.14
N ARG A 78 -1.41 -5.86 -14.56
CA ARG A 78 -2.68 -6.59 -14.34
C ARG A 78 -3.17 -6.55 -12.89
N GLY A 79 -2.38 -5.98 -11.97
CA GLY A 79 -2.65 -5.97 -10.54
C GLY A 79 -3.11 -4.60 -10.06
N ALA A 80 -2.37 -4.05 -9.11
CA ALA A 80 -2.66 -2.78 -8.44
C ALA A 80 -2.83 -1.59 -9.40
N ARG A 81 -2.17 -1.61 -10.58
CA ARG A 81 -2.37 -0.60 -11.63
C ARG A 81 -3.84 -0.47 -12.05
N ILE A 82 -4.56 -1.59 -12.08
CA ILE A 82 -5.96 -1.65 -12.50
C ILE A 82 -6.89 -1.52 -11.30
N SER A 83 -6.58 -2.18 -10.19
CA SER A 83 -7.47 -2.25 -9.03
C SER A 83 -7.40 -1.02 -8.11
N GLY A 84 -6.26 -0.31 -8.11
CA GLY A 84 -5.92 0.75 -7.17
C GLY A 84 -5.42 0.25 -5.81
N LEU A 85 -5.37 -1.06 -5.58
CA LEU A 85 -5.07 -1.65 -4.28
C LEU A 85 -3.74 -2.44 -4.32
N PRO A 86 -2.80 -2.19 -3.37
CA PRO A 86 -1.53 -2.88 -3.33
C PRO A 86 -1.67 -4.40 -3.29
N LEU A 87 -0.86 -5.11 -4.08
CA LEU A 87 -0.86 -6.57 -4.19
C LEU A 87 -2.25 -7.19 -4.36
N THR A 88 -3.15 -6.49 -5.05
CA THR A 88 -4.55 -6.91 -5.23
C THR A 88 -4.93 -6.68 -6.69
N SER A 89 -5.48 -7.69 -7.35
CA SER A 89 -5.94 -7.61 -8.74
C SER A 89 -7.41 -7.19 -8.83
N GLU A 90 -7.88 -6.67 -9.97
CA GLU A 90 -9.29 -6.28 -10.14
C GLU A 90 -10.22 -7.46 -9.90
N ARG A 91 -9.82 -8.68 -10.33
CA ARG A 91 -10.60 -9.90 -10.10
C ARG A 91 -10.89 -10.17 -8.63
N GLN A 92 -10.00 -9.79 -7.73
CA GLN A 92 -10.22 -9.96 -6.29
C GLN A 92 -11.15 -8.90 -5.71
N VAL A 93 -11.27 -7.75 -6.38
CA VAL A 93 -12.13 -6.65 -5.93
C VAL A 93 -13.56 -6.81 -6.45
N SER A 94 -13.73 -7.16 -7.72
CA SER A 94 -15.04 -7.18 -8.40
C SER A 94 -15.51 -8.58 -8.82
N GLY A 95 -14.67 -9.60 -8.73
CA GLY A 95 -14.92 -10.92 -9.32
C GLY A 95 -14.63 -11.00 -10.83
N ASP A 96 -14.37 -9.87 -11.48
CA ASP A 96 -14.13 -9.77 -12.93
C ASP A 96 -12.82 -9.04 -13.27
N GLY A 97 -12.40 -9.12 -14.54
CA GLY A 97 -11.22 -8.46 -15.04
C GLY A 97 -9.93 -9.27 -14.82
N PRO A 98 -8.76 -8.62 -14.94
CA PRO A 98 -7.49 -9.30 -14.90
C PRO A 98 -7.19 -9.87 -13.51
N ALA A 99 -6.65 -11.09 -13.49
CA ALA A 99 -5.98 -11.66 -12.34
C ALA A 99 -4.47 -11.41 -12.42
N GLU A 100 -3.82 -11.32 -11.26
CA GLU A 100 -2.37 -11.28 -11.15
C GLU A 100 -1.89 -12.38 -10.21
N ALA A 101 -1.00 -13.26 -10.69
CA ALA A 101 -0.56 -14.45 -9.95
C ALA A 101 0.05 -14.12 -8.58
N THR A 102 0.88 -13.07 -8.49
CA THR A 102 1.46 -12.60 -7.22
C THR A 102 0.35 -12.24 -6.23
N ALA A 103 -0.60 -11.41 -6.63
CA ALA A 103 -1.72 -10.98 -5.80
C ALA A 103 -2.56 -12.17 -5.32
N THR A 104 -2.89 -13.11 -6.23
CA THR A 104 -3.61 -14.33 -5.88
C THR A 104 -2.88 -15.16 -4.83
N ILE A 105 -1.57 -15.35 -4.98
CA ILE A 105 -0.77 -16.14 -4.03
C ILE A 105 -0.70 -15.45 -2.67
N VAL A 106 -0.43 -14.14 -2.64
CA VAL A 106 -0.34 -13.37 -1.38
C VAL A 106 -1.63 -13.47 -0.60
N HIS A 107 -2.76 -13.14 -1.21
CA HIS A 107 -4.06 -13.17 -0.55
C HIS A 107 -4.44 -14.57 -0.08
N ARG A 108 -4.20 -15.60 -0.90
CA ARG A 108 -4.45 -16.99 -0.50
C ARG A 108 -3.64 -17.37 0.74
N VAL A 109 -2.35 -17.06 0.77
CA VAL A 109 -1.49 -17.39 1.91
C VAL A 109 -1.93 -16.66 3.17
N LEU A 110 -2.24 -15.37 3.09
CA LEU A 110 -2.70 -14.60 4.25
C LEU A 110 -4.05 -15.10 4.78
N ALA A 111 -4.96 -15.50 3.88
CA ALA A 111 -6.25 -16.07 4.25
C ALA A 111 -6.09 -17.47 4.90
N GLU A 112 -5.30 -18.35 4.30
CA GLU A 112 -5.06 -19.70 4.82
C GLU A 112 -4.35 -19.70 6.18
N LEU A 113 -3.53 -18.68 6.46
CA LEU A 113 -2.87 -18.50 7.76
C LEU A 113 -3.70 -17.69 8.76
N GLY A 114 -4.85 -17.11 8.36
CA GLY A 114 -5.70 -16.33 9.24
C GLY A 114 -5.11 -14.99 9.71
N VAL A 115 -4.08 -14.48 9.03
CA VAL A 115 -3.35 -13.24 9.42
C VAL A 115 -3.68 -12.03 8.54
N GLY A 116 -4.67 -12.14 7.65
CA GLY A 116 -4.97 -11.11 6.66
C GLY A 116 -5.41 -9.76 7.25
N ASP A 117 -6.03 -9.77 8.44
CA ASP A 117 -6.50 -8.54 9.09
C ASP A 117 -5.40 -7.75 9.81
N ASP A 118 -4.32 -8.43 10.20
CA ASP A 118 -3.16 -7.81 10.84
C ASP A 118 -2.14 -7.24 9.84
N VAL A 119 -2.36 -7.47 8.54
CA VAL A 119 -1.41 -7.13 7.47
C VAL A 119 -1.95 -6.01 6.57
N LEU A 120 -1.20 -4.91 6.53
CA LEU A 120 -1.29 -3.89 5.51
C LEU A 120 -0.36 -4.25 4.34
N LEU A 121 -0.92 -4.37 3.13
CA LEU A 121 -0.19 -4.60 1.88
C LEU A 121 0.23 -3.25 1.29
N TRP A 122 1.48 -3.16 0.82
CA TRP A 122 1.99 -1.94 0.17
C TRP A 122 3.10 -2.24 -0.84
N ASN A 123 3.52 -1.23 -1.62
CA ASN A 123 4.64 -1.31 -2.55
C ASN A 123 5.70 -0.25 -2.26
N VAL A 124 6.98 -0.55 -2.49
CA VAL A 124 8.07 0.43 -2.40
C VAL A 124 7.84 1.57 -3.39
N VAL A 125 7.54 1.23 -4.65
CA VAL A 125 7.12 2.20 -5.66
C VAL A 125 5.60 2.08 -5.79
N PRO A 126 4.80 3.04 -5.31
CA PRO A 126 3.33 2.91 -5.26
C PRO A 126 2.65 3.13 -6.63
N THR A 127 3.41 3.56 -7.63
CA THR A 127 2.99 3.80 -9.01
C THR A 127 3.54 2.72 -9.94
N HIS A 128 3.06 2.62 -11.19
CA HIS A 128 3.39 1.49 -12.05
C HIS A 128 4.61 1.74 -12.95
N PRO A 129 5.75 1.04 -12.75
CA PRO A 129 6.85 1.03 -13.70
C PRO A 129 6.55 0.04 -14.85
N GLY A 130 6.28 0.56 -16.04
CA GLY A 130 5.98 -0.27 -17.21
C GLY A 130 5.02 0.39 -18.19
N SER A 131 4.44 -0.44 -19.06
CA SER A 131 3.43 -0.02 -20.04
C SER A 131 2.05 -0.56 -19.65
N ALA A 132 1.03 -0.23 -20.46
CA ALA A 132 -0.31 -0.81 -20.26
C ALA A 132 -0.34 -2.34 -20.32
N THR A 133 0.67 -2.99 -20.90
CA THR A 133 0.72 -4.44 -21.19
C THR A 133 1.97 -5.15 -20.66
N SER A 134 2.88 -4.44 -19.98
CA SER A 134 4.14 -5.03 -19.52
C SER A 134 4.65 -4.37 -18.24
N ASN A 135 5.39 -5.15 -17.44
CA ASN A 135 6.09 -4.66 -16.26
C ASN A 135 7.54 -4.32 -16.60
N ARG A 136 8.08 -3.31 -15.92
CA ARG A 136 9.51 -3.00 -15.86
C ARG A 136 9.94 -2.95 -14.40
N ARG A 137 11.21 -3.29 -14.13
CA ARG A 137 11.80 -3.06 -12.81
C ARG A 137 12.00 -1.55 -12.59
N PRO A 138 11.57 -0.98 -11.44
CA PRO A 138 11.81 0.43 -11.16
C PRO A 138 13.30 0.76 -11.04
N THR A 139 13.66 2.00 -11.37
CA THR A 139 15.02 2.55 -11.22
C THR A 139 15.37 2.80 -9.76
N GLY A 140 16.65 3.08 -9.49
CA GLY A 140 17.09 3.54 -8.18
C GLY A 140 16.43 4.86 -7.76
N SER A 141 16.22 5.81 -8.68
CA SER A 141 15.55 7.08 -8.39
C SER A 141 14.06 6.87 -8.08
N GLU A 142 13.36 6.07 -8.88
CA GLU A 142 11.96 5.72 -8.65
C GLU A 142 11.76 5.02 -7.30
N ILE A 143 12.70 4.15 -6.91
CA ILE A 143 12.72 3.54 -5.57
C ILE A 143 12.91 4.60 -4.48
N ALA A 144 13.88 5.51 -4.64
CA ALA A 144 14.18 6.54 -3.64
C ALA A 144 13.01 7.53 -3.46
N GLU A 145 12.32 7.86 -4.54
CA GLU A 145 11.14 8.73 -4.54
C GLU A 145 9.90 7.99 -4.02
N GLY A 146 9.68 6.74 -4.41
CA GLY A 146 8.51 5.96 -4.00
C GLY A 146 8.53 5.54 -2.53
N VAL A 147 9.71 5.16 -2.01
CA VAL A 147 9.84 4.52 -0.68
C VAL A 147 9.34 5.41 0.46
N GLN A 148 9.30 6.73 0.28
CA GLN A 148 8.80 7.65 1.30
C GLN A 148 7.35 7.35 1.70
N PHE A 149 6.48 6.98 0.75
CA PHE A 149 5.09 6.61 1.04
C PHE A 149 5.01 5.34 1.89
N ALA A 150 5.82 4.33 1.55
CA ALA A 150 5.92 3.11 2.33
C ALA A 150 6.46 3.38 3.75
N ARG A 151 7.43 4.30 3.90
CA ARG A 151 7.97 4.70 5.21
C ARG A 151 6.96 5.45 6.08
N GLN A 152 6.08 6.25 5.50
CA GLN A 152 4.98 6.86 6.25
C GLN A 152 4.06 5.79 6.84
N LEU A 153 3.69 4.78 6.05
CA LEU A 153 2.84 3.67 6.48
C LEU A 153 3.56 2.68 7.42
N ALA A 154 4.90 2.61 7.38
CA ALA A 154 5.69 1.75 8.25
C ALA A 154 5.72 2.20 9.72
N ARG A 155 5.36 3.45 10.01
CA ARG A 155 5.41 3.98 11.39
C ARG A 155 4.50 3.18 12.31
N GLY A 156 5.09 2.63 13.38
CA GLY A 156 4.38 1.81 14.36
C GLY A 156 4.03 0.40 13.88
N ARG A 157 4.56 -0.04 12.73
CA ARG A 157 4.32 -1.38 12.17
C ARG A 157 5.62 -2.17 12.05
N ILE A 158 5.50 -3.49 12.15
CA ILE A 158 6.56 -4.42 11.76
C ILE A 158 6.59 -4.48 10.24
N VAL A 159 7.74 -4.17 9.62
CA VAL A 159 7.87 -4.22 8.16
C VAL A 159 8.43 -5.56 7.73
N ILE A 160 7.73 -6.23 6.82
CA ILE A 160 8.19 -7.45 6.15
C ILE A 160 8.36 -7.17 4.67
N PRO A 161 9.61 -7.08 4.17
CA PRO A 161 9.83 -6.89 2.74
C PRO A 161 9.59 -8.18 1.94
N VAL A 162 9.02 -8.03 0.75
CA VAL A 162 8.76 -9.10 -0.21
C VAL A 162 9.69 -8.94 -1.42
N GLY A 163 10.68 -9.84 -1.51
CA GLY A 163 11.68 -9.81 -2.57
C GLY A 163 12.81 -8.80 -2.33
N ARG A 164 13.78 -8.80 -3.27
CA ARG A 164 15.07 -8.12 -3.07
C ARG A 164 14.99 -6.60 -3.10
N VAL A 165 14.10 -6.01 -3.90
CA VAL A 165 13.97 -4.54 -3.95
C VAL A 165 13.42 -4.00 -2.64
N ALA A 166 12.34 -4.60 -2.13
CA ALA A 166 11.81 -4.21 -0.82
C ALA A 166 12.83 -4.45 0.30
N HIS A 167 13.55 -5.58 0.27
CA HIS A 167 14.59 -5.85 1.25
C HIS A 167 15.72 -4.82 1.21
N ALA A 168 16.17 -4.41 0.03
CA ALA A 168 17.18 -3.35 -0.10
C ALA A 168 16.69 -1.99 0.44
N ALA A 169 15.38 -1.71 0.34
CA ALA A 169 14.79 -0.46 0.79
C ALA A 169 14.56 -0.39 2.32
N PHE A 170 14.31 -1.52 2.97
CA PHE A 170 13.90 -1.59 4.37
C PHE A 170 14.81 -2.41 5.30
N GLY A 171 15.67 -3.28 4.75
CA GLY A 171 16.47 -4.22 5.54
C GLY A 171 15.62 -5.26 6.27
N GLY A 172 16.18 -5.85 7.34
CA GLY A 172 15.48 -6.79 8.21
C GLY A 172 15.18 -8.16 7.59
N HIS A 173 14.28 -8.91 8.21
CA HIS A 173 13.84 -10.20 7.69
C HIS A 173 12.90 -10.02 6.50
N TYR A 174 13.25 -10.60 5.36
CA TYR A 174 12.43 -10.54 4.14
C TYR A 174 11.97 -11.92 3.69
N VAL A 175 10.87 -11.96 2.94
CA VAL A 175 10.35 -13.17 2.31
C VAL A 175 10.63 -13.20 0.82
N ARG A 176 10.80 -14.39 0.24
CA ARG A 176 10.98 -14.54 -1.21
C ARG A 176 9.69 -14.10 -1.92
N HIS A 177 9.83 -13.31 -2.99
CA HIS A 177 8.68 -12.91 -3.82
C HIS A 177 8.00 -14.15 -4.44
N PRO A 178 6.65 -14.23 -4.47
CA PRO A 178 5.92 -15.46 -4.84
C PRO A 178 5.98 -15.82 -6.34
N SER A 179 6.39 -14.88 -7.20
CA SER A 179 6.57 -15.12 -8.64
C SER A 179 7.66 -16.15 -8.97
N ARG A 180 7.65 -16.70 -10.19
CA ARG A 180 8.73 -17.55 -10.74
C ARG A 180 9.05 -18.75 -9.82
N GLY A 181 8.02 -19.51 -9.45
CA GLY A 181 8.14 -20.63 -8.50
C GLY A 181 8.40 -20.20 -7.05
N GLY A 182 8.06 -18.96 -6.69
CA GLY A 182 8.23 -18.34 -5.37
C GLY A 182 7.27 -18.79 -4.28
N ALA A 183 6.12 -19.36 -4.66
CA ALA A 183 4.96 -19.49 -3.79
C ALA A 183 5.22 -20.26 -2.49
N ALA A 184 5.88 -21.43 -2.57
CA ALA A 184 6.15 -22.25 -1.39
C ALA A 184 7.10 -21.57 -0.40
N THR A 185 8.18 -20.95 -0.91
CA THR A 185 9.13 -20.20 -0.08
C THR A 185 8.50 -18.94 0.52
N PHE A 186 7.63 -18.26 -0.24
CA PHE A 186 6.87 -17.12 0.28
C PHE A 186 6.00 -17.54 1.47
N ARG A 187 5.19 -18.60 1.30
CA ARG A 187 4.33 -19.15 2.36
C ARG A 187 5.12 -19.46 3.62
N ALA A 188 6.16 -20.28 3.51
CA ALA A 188 6.98 -20.69 4.66
C ALA A 188 7.63 -19.49 5.37
N GLY A 189 8.00 -18.45 4.60
CA GLY A 189 8.53 -17.21 5.16
C GLY A 189 7.50 -16.42 5.94
N ILE A 190 6.26 -16.28 5.42
CA ILE A 190 5.17 -15.60 6.13
C ILE A 190 4.79 -16.35 7.40
N GLU A 191 4.60 -17.67 7.31
CA GLU A 191 4.27 -18.52 8.44
C GLU A 191 5.32 -18.40 9.55
N LYS A 192 6.61 -18.46 9.21
CA LYS A 192 7.69 -18.30 10.18
C LYS A 192 7.70 -16.92 10.87
N LEU A 193 7.37 -15.85 10.14
CA LEU A 193 7.49 -14.49 10.65
C LEU A 193 6.24 -13.99 11.39
N LEU A 194 5.07 -14.54 11.08
CA LEU A 194 3.78 -14.06 11.60
C LEU A 194 3.04 -15.07 12.48
N CYS A 195 3.39 -16.36 12.40
CA CYS A 195 2.73 -17.42 13.16
C CYS A 195 3.69 -18.17 14.10
N GLY A 196 4.99 -17.86 14.05
CA GLY A 196 6.04 -18.47 14.86
C GLY A 196 6.35 -17.72 16.15
#